data_AF-S4RBY3-F1
#
_entry.id   AF-S4RBY3-F1
#
_cell.length_a   1.000
_cell.length_b   1.000
_cell.length_c   1.000
_cell.angle_alpha   90.00
_cell.angle_beta   90.00
_cell.angle_gamma   90.00
#
_symmetry.space_group_name_H-M   'P 1'
#
loop_
_entity.id
_entity.type
_entity.pdbx_description
1 polymer ?
#
loop_
_entity_poly.entity_id
_entity_poly.type
_entity_poly.pdbx_seq_one_letter_code
_entity_poly.pdbx_strand_id
1 'polypeptide(L)'
;LSGVLDDCSCDVESIDEFNNYKLFPKLWNLLEKDYFRYYRVNLKRPCPFWHDDSHCSIQDCHVKSCKPSEVPSGIKGGEHNKFSFEQVFQYLEDINVWAKEQQECEEARKLGAIDNTISDQSKVAFIDWARYDDSLDNFCEIDDETSPDMEYVDLRLNPERYTGYKGPSAWRIWNCIYEENC
;
A
#
# COMPACT_ATOMS: atom_id res chain seq x y z
N LEU A 1 -10.62 -8.81 31.51
CA LEU A 1 -10.22 -7.41 31.68
C LEU A 1 -11.37 -6.66 32.34
N SER A 2 -11.12 -5.86 33.37
CA SER A 2 -12.03 -4.84 33.89
C SER A 2 -11.38 -3.48 33.63
N GLY A 3 -12.04 -2.60 32.88
CA GLY A 3 -11.43 -1.41 32.28
C GLY A 3 -11.53 -0.15 33.13
N VAL A 4 -10.43 0.61 33.17
CA VAL A 4 -10.33 2.00 33.60
C VAL A 4 -10.00 2.82 32.35
N LEU A 5 -10.50 4.06 32.23
CA LEU A 5 -10.07 4.99 31.19
C LEU A 5 -8.54 5.12 31.25
N ASP A 6 -7.86 4.68 30.19
CA ASP A 6 -6.41 4.66 30.05
C ASP A 6 -5.92 6.08 29.73
N ASP A 7 -6.03 6.96 30.73
CA ASP A 7 -5.53 8.33 30.64
C ASP A 7 -4.14 8.33 31.27
N CYS A 8 -3.11 8.26 30.42
CA CYS A 8 -1.72 8.37 30.84
C CYS A 8 -1.51 9.70 31.58
N SER A 9 -1.21 9.64 32.88
CA SER A 9 -0.84 10.82 33.67
C SER A 9 0.59 11.27 33.35
N CYS A 10 0.82 11.71 32.12
CA CYS A 10 2.11 12.19 31.64
C CYS A 10 1.93 13.53 30.93
N ASP A 11 2.87 14.45 31.17
CA ASP A 11 2.89 15.75 30.52
C ASP A 11 3.55 15.64 29.13
N VAL A 12 2.90 16.21 28.13
CA VAL A 12 3.33 16.11 26.72
C VAL A 12 4.70 16.75 26.52
N GLU A 13 5.00 17.87 27.20
CA GLU A 13 6.29 18.56 27.07
C GLU A 13 7.45 17.67 27.56
N SER A 14 7.20 16.91 28.63
CA SER A 14 8.18 15.95 29.16
C SER A 14 8.47 14.82 28.18
N ILE A 15 7.45 14.30 27.48
CA ILE A 15 7.61 13.26 26.45
C ILE A 15 8.37 13.85 25.25
N ASP A 16 7.99 15.03 24.80
CA ASP A 16 8.61 15.68 23.64
C ASP A 16 10.08 16.00 23.89
N GLU A 17 10.44 16.55 25.06
CA GLU A 17 11.84 16.86 25.36
C GLU A 17 12.69 15.58 25.41
N PHE A 18 12.18 14.54 26.08
CA PHE A 18 12.87 13.27 26.19
C PHE A 18 13.03 12.59 24.83
N ASN A 19 11.94 12.46 24.07
CA ASN A 19 11.96 11.81 22.77
C ASN A 19 12.86 12.57 21.80
N ASN A 20 12.64 13.87 21.59
CA ASN A 20 13.29 14.61 20.52
C ASN A 20 14.78 14.89 20.79
N TYR A 21 15.18 15.09 22.05
CA TYR A 21 16.56 15.50 22.37
C TYR A 21 17.41 14.40 23.00
N LYS A 22 16.83 13.42 23.71
CA LYS A 22 17.60 12.36 24.39
C LYS A 22 17.59 11.05 23.61
N LEU A 23 16.42 10.64 23.12
CA LEU A 23 16.21 9.31 22.54
C LEU A 23 16.35 9.29 21.02
N PHE A 24 15.65 10.16 20.31
CA PHE A 24 15.52 10.14 18.85
C PHE A 24 16.87 10.09 18.12
N PRO A 25 17.90 10.89 18.48
CA PRO A 25 19.19 10.80 17.80
C PRO A 25 19.88 9.45 17.96
N LYS A 26 19.72 8.79 19.13
CA LYS A 26 20.30 7.47 19.39
C LYS A 26 19.52 6.37 18.68
N LEU A 27 18.19 6.46 18.72
CA LEU A 27 17.30 5.51 18.06
C LEU A 27 17.48 5.56 16.54
N TRP A 28 17.57 6.75 15.95
CA TRP A 28 17.81 6.91 14.51
C TRP A 28 19.12 6.23 14.07
N ASN A 29 20.21 6.46 14.80
CA ASN A 29 21.50 5.79 14.54
C ASN A 29 21.43 4.27 14.68
N LEU A 30 20.54 3.75 15.53
CA LEU A 30 20.33 2.30 15.71
C LEU A 30 19.55 1.71 14.54
N LEU A 31 18.49 2.39 14.10
CA LEU A 31 17.64 1.96 12.97
C LEU A 31 18.39 1.94 11.63
N GLU A 32 19.48 2.71 11.50
CA GLU A 32 20.35 2.67 10.32
C GLU A 32 21.32 1.48 10.27
N LYS A 33 21.45 0.70 11.36
CA LYS A 33 22.34 -0.47 11.41
C LYS A 33 21.76 -1.64 10.62
N ASP A 34 22.63 -2.48 10.06
CA ASP A 34 22.24 -3.60 9.21
C ASP A 34 21.22 -4.53 9.88
N TYR A 35 21.36 -4.79 11.18
CA TYR A 35 20.40 -5.61 11.91
C TYR A 35 18.97 -5.04 11.94
N PHE A 36 18.81 -3.71 12.02
CA PHE A 36 17.51 -3.06 12.20
C PHE A 36 16.88 -2.52 10.91
N ARG A 37 17.70 -2.24 9.89
CA ARG A 37 17.20 -1.66 8.63
C ARG A 37 16.61 -2.68 7.67
N TYR A 38 16.93 -3.97 7.83
CA TYR A 38 16.40 -5.03 6.97
C TYR A 38 15.25 -5.72 7.68
N TYR A 39 14.10 -5.79 7.03
CA TYR A 39 12.91 -6.44 7.57
C TYR A 39 12.48 -7.59 6.66
N ARG A 40 12.28 -8.77 7.25
CA ARG A 40 11.82 -9.98 6.55
C ARG A 40 10.29 -9.98 6.52
N VAL A 41 9.69 -9.99 5.33
CA VAL A 41 8.23 -9.85 5.16
C VAL A 41 7.72 -10.60 3.92
N ASN A 42 6.48 -11.10 3.98
CA ASN A 42 5.78 -11.67 2.82
C ASN A 42 4.73 -10.66 2.29
N LEU A 43 5.04 -10.00 1.17
CA LEU A 43 4.19 -8.99 0.54
C LEU A 43 3.26 -9.56 -0.55
N LYS A 44 3.30 -10.88 -0.79
CA LYS A 44 2.57 -11.54 -1.89
C LYS A 44 1.38 -12.37 -1.39
N ARG A 45 1.13 -12.36 -0.08
CA ARG A 45 0.02 -13.10 0.53
C ARG A 45 -1.32 -12.57 -0.01
N PRO A 46 -2.19 -13.44 -0.57
CA PRO A 46 -3.51 -13.00 -1.02
C PRO A 46 -4.38 -12.64 0.19
N CYS A 47 -5.25 -11.63 0.02
CA CYS A 47 -6.26 -11.29 1.02
C CYS A 47 -7.24 -12.47 1.18
N PRO A 48 -7.45 -13.00 2.41
CA PRO A 48 -8.33 -14.14 2.63
C PRO A 48 -9.82 -13.76 2.71
N PHE A 49 -10.14 -12.47 2.83
CA PHE A 49 -11.49 -11.99 3.10
C PHE A 49 -12.22 -11.45 1.86
N TRP A 50 -11.50 -10.81 0.94
CA TRP A 50 -12.05 -10.27 -0.29
C TRP A 50 -11.02 -10.29 -1.42
N HIS A 51 -11.50 -10.25 -2.66
CA HIS A 51 -10.65 -10.01 -3.82
C HIS A 51 -10.20 -8.56 -3.84
N ASP A 52 -9.00 -8.30 -4.37
CA ASP A 52 -8.50 -6.93 -4.49
C ASP A 52 -9.49 -6.08 -5.29
N ASP A 53 -10.00 -5.01 -4.67
CA ASP A 53 -10.95 -4.08 -5.29
C ASP A 53 -10.23 -3.11 -6.24
N SER A 54 -9.16 -3.58 -6.91
CA SER A 54 -8.14 -2.80 -7.60
C SER A 54 -8.72 -1.50 -8.13
N HIS A 55 -8.62 -0.42 -7.34
CA HIS A 55 -9.32 0.84 -7.63
C HIS A 55 -8.81 1.48 -8.93
N CYS A 56 -7.65 1.01 -9.42
CA CYS A 56 -7.29 1.11 -10.82
C CYS A 56 -8.05 0.05 -11.60
N SER A 57 -9.14 0.44 -12.26
CA SER A 57 -9.68 -0.35 -13.37
C SER A 57 -8.52 -0.79 -14.25
N ILE A 58 -8.30 -2.10 -14.34
CA ILE A 58 -7.20 -2.71 -15.09
C ILE A 58 -7.19 -2.09 -16.49
N GLN A 59 -6.03 -1.61 -16.96
CA GLN A 59 -5.88 -1.03 -18.30
C GLN A 59 -6.42 -1.97 -19.41
N ASP A 60 -6.35 -3.28 -19.17
CA ASP A 60 -6.84 -4.36 -20.04
C ASP A 60 -8.36 -4.69 -19.91
N CYS A 61 -9.09 -4.07 -18.98
CA CYS A 61 -10.56 -4.13 -18.93
C CYS A 61 -11.22 -3.05 -19.82
N HIS A 62 -10.43 -2.25 -20.53
CA HIS A 62 -10.95 -1.26 -21.45
C HIS A 62 -11.37 -1.91 -22.78
N VAL A 63 -12.64 -1.75 -23.16
CA VAL A 63 -13.10 -2.08 -24.51
C VAL A 63 -12.27 -1.25 -25.49
N LYS A 64 -11.55 -1.88 -26.42
CA LYS A 64 -10.82 -1.16 -27.47
C LYS A 64 -11.80 -0.28 -28.26
N SER A 65 -11.50 1.01 -28.38
CA SER A 65 -12.29 1.92 -29.22
C SER A 65 -12.31 1.39 -30.65
N CYS A 66 -13.47 0.96 -31.11
CA CYS A 66 -13.66 0.44 -32.46
C CYS A 66 -13.61 1.60 -33.47
N LYS A 67 -13.19 1.32 -34.71
CA LYS A 67 -13.23 2.35 -35.76
C LYS A 67 -14.68 2.75 -36.01
N PRO A 68 -14.97 4.00 -36.42
CA PRO A 68 -16.33 4.43 -36.74
C PRO A 68 -17.03 3.49 -37.71
N SER A 69 -16.31 2.85 -38.64
CA SER A 69 -16.86 1.85 -39.57
C SER A 69 -17.43 0.60 -38.90
N GLU A 70 -16.86 0.18 -37.78
CA GLU A 70 -17.15 -1.07 -37.05
C GLU A 70 -18.33 -0.94 -36.08
N VAL A 71 -18.75 0.30 -35.77
CA VAL A 71 -19.92 0.57 -34.93
C VAL A 71 -21.21 0.33 -35.74
N PRO A 72 -22.18 -0.46 -35.26
CA PRO A 72 -23.45 -0.67 -35.95
C PRO A 72 -24.20 0.64 -36.21
N SER A 73 -24.91 0.73 -37.34
CA SER A 73 -25.59 1.95 -37.81
C SER A 73 -26.62 2.52 -36.82
N GLY A 74 -27.17 1.69 -35.93
CA GLY A 74 -28.12 2.13 -34.89
C GLY A 74 -27.48 2.79 -33.66
N ILE A 75 -26.15 2.70 -33.51
CA ILE A 75 -25.38 3.29 -32.40
C ILE A 75 -24.42 4.38 -32.91
N LYS A 76 -24.07 4.34 -34.20
CA LYS A 76 -23.46 5.49 -34.89
C LYS A 76 -24.33 6.71 -34.67
N GLY A 77 -23.80 7.76 -34.05
CA GLY A 77 -24.52 9.00 -33.76
C GLY A 77 -25.03 9.67 -35.04
N GLY A 78 -26.17 9.22 -35.53
CA GLY A 78 -26.97 9.88 -36.55
C GLY A 78 -27.88 10.91 -35.92
N GLU A 79 -28.46 11.78 -36.75
CA GLU A 79 -29.31 12.95 -36.44
C GLU A 79 -30.52 12.69 -35.52
N HIS A 80 -30.77 11.44 -35.12
CA HIS A 80 -31.79 11.07 -34.14
C HIS A 80 -31.37 11.25 -32.68
N ASN A 81 -30.08 11.38 -32.39
CA ASN A 81 -29.59 11.80 -31.08
C ASN A 81 -29.30 13.31 -31.11
N LYS A 82 -30.35 14.13 -31.03
CA LYS A 82 -30.20 15.54 -30.64
C LYS A 82 -29.80 15.56 -29.17
N PHE A 83 -28.54 15.24 -28.88
CA PHE A 83 -27.97 15.51 -27.57
C PHE A 83 -28.07 17.02 -27.37
N SER A 84 -28.71 17.43 -26.27
CA SER A 84 -28.70 18.84 -25.89
C SER A 84 -27.25 19.27 -25.69
N PHE A 85 -26.97 20.55 -25.92
CA PHE A 85 -25.65 21.12 -25.64
C PHE A 85 -25.20 20.73 -24.21
N GLU A 86 -26.10 20.82 -23.21
CA GLU A 86 -25.87 20.33 -21.84
C GLU A 86 -25.35 18.88 -21.76
N GLN A 87 -25.90 17.95 -22.53
CA GLN A 87 -25.50 16.54 -22.45
C GLN A 87 -24.10 16.30 -23.02
N VAL A 88 -23.68 17.09 -24.02
CA VAL A 88 -22.31 17.05 -24.54
C VAL A 88 -21.32 17.61 -23.51
N PHE A 89 -21.69 18.68 -22.80
CA PHE A 89 -20.87 19.21 -21.71
C PHE A 89 -20.72 18.20 -20.58
N GLN A 90 -21.83 17.59 -20.12
CA GLN A 90 -21.78 16.56 -19.08
C GLN A 90 -20.87 15.38 -19.48
N TYR A 91 -20.99 14.89 -20.72
CA TYR A 91 -20.16 13.79 -21.20
C TYR A 91 -18.66 14.15 -21.27
N LEU A 92 -18.32 15.38 -21.68
CA LEU A 92 -16.93 15.85 -21.69
C LEU A 92 -16.39 16.06 -20.27
N GLU A 93 -17.22 16.52 -19.34
CA GLU A 93 -16.86 16.59 -17.91
C GLU A 93 -16.61 15.19 -17.34
N ASP A 94 -17.48 14.22 -17.62
CA ASP A 94 -17.34 12.83 -17.17
C ASP A 94 -16.04 12.19 -17.72
N ILE A 95 -15.68 12.46 -18.99
CA ILE A 95 -14.40 12.02 -19.58
C ILE A 95 -13.22 12.63 -18.84
N ASN A 96 -13.27 13.93 -18.53
CA ASN A 96 -12.18 14.61 -17.85
C ASN A 96 -12.01 14.12 -16.41
N VAL A 97 -13.12 13.84 -15.71
CA VAL A 97 -13.11 13.24 -14.37
C VAL A 97 -12.46 11.87 -14.41
N TRP A 98 -12.90 10.99 -15.34
CA TRP A 98 -12.32 9.65 -15.49
C TRP A 98 -10.83 9.68 -15.84
N ALA A 99 -10.41 10.55 -16.76
CA ALA A 99 -9.01 10.71 -17.12
C ALA A 99 -8.15 11.12 -15.92
N LYS A 100 -8.67 12.00 -15.07
CA LYS A 100 -8.01 12.43 -13.83
C LYS A 100 -7.91 11.28 -12.82
N GLU A 101 -8.98 10.51 -12.63
CA GLU A 101 -8.99 9.35 -11.73
C GLU A 101 -7.96 8.29 -12.15
N GLN A 102 -7.84 8.01 -13.45
CA GLN A 102 -6.83 7.10 -13.99
C GLN A 102 -5.41 7.60 -13.70
N GLN A 103 -5.17 8.89 -13.89
CA GLN A 103 -3.87 9.50 -13.61
C GLN A 103 -3.52 9.41 -12.11
N GLU A 104 -4.45 9.77 -11.22
CA GLU A 104 -4.26 9.67 -9.78
C GLU A 104 -3.99 8.23 -9.34
N CYS A 105 -4.65 7.27 -9.98
CA CYS A 105 -4.47 5.87 -9.64
C CYS A 105 -3.11 5.31 -10.11
N GLU A 106 -2.65 5.68 -11.30
CA GLU A 106 -1.31 5.28 -11.76
C GLU A 106 -0.22 5.92 -10.90
N GLU A 107 -0.41 7.16 -10.45
CA GLU A 107 0.47 7.82 -9.50
C GLU A 107 0.51 7.10 -8.15
N ALA A 108 -0.64 6.76 -7.57
CA ALA A 108 -0.72 6.02 -6.32
C ALA A 108 -0.01 4.65 -6.42
N ARG A 109 -0.14 3.95 -7.57
CA ARG A 109 0.57 2.69 -7.81
C ARG A 109 2.09 2.86 -7.83
N LYS A 110 2.58 3.98 -8.38
CA LYS A 110 4.02 4.31 -8.38
C LYS A 110 4.51 4.71 -6.99
N LEU A 111 3.71 5.47 -6.24
CA LEU A 111 4.06 5.95 -4.90
C LEU A 111 4.07 4.83 -3.85
N GLY A 112 3.17 3.85 -3.97
CA GLY A 112 3.08 2.68 -3.10
C GLY A 112 3.96 1.50 -3.51
N ALA A 113 4.70 1.60 -4.61
CA ALA A 113 5.61 0.54 -5.04
C ALA A 113 6.81 0.43 -4.10
N ILE A 114 7.12 -0.80 -3.68
CA ILE A 114 8.24 -1.10 -2.79
C ILE A 114 9.51 -1.29 -3.62
N ASP A 115 10.59 -0.62 -3.19
CA ASP A 115 11.93 -0.83 -3.71
C ASP A 115 12.56 -2.06 -3.05
N ASN A 116 12.67 -3.14 -3.82
CA ASN A 116 13.25 -4.41 -3.39
C ASN A 116 14.74 -4.56 -3.77
N THR A 117 15.43 -3.46 -4.07
CA THR A 117 16.85 -3.51 -4.42
C THR A 117 17.71 -3.87 -3.20
N ILE A 118 18.37 -5.02 -3.28
CA ILE A 118 19.25 -5.54 -2.23
C ILE A 118 20.61 -5.85 -2.85
N SER A 119 21.69 -5.39 -2.20
CA SER A 119 23.06 -5.64 -2.63
C SER A 119 23.41 -7.14 -2.51
N ASP A 120 24.27 -7.65 -3.40
CA ASP A 120 24.66 -9.06 -3.35
C ASP A 120 25.41 -9.42 -2.06
N GLN A 121 26.13 -8.47 -1.47
CA GLN A 121 26.78 -8.65 -0.17
C GLN A 121 25.74 -8.87 0.95
N SER A 122 24.66 -8.08 0.94
CA SER A 122 23.57 -8.23 1.91
C SER A 122 22.87 -9.57 1.76
N LYS A 123 22.63 -10.03 0.52
CA LYS A 123 22.04 -11.36 0.26
C LYS A 123 22.87 -12.49 0.85
N VAL A 124 24.21 -12.40 0.76
CA VAL A 124 25.11 -13.37 1.39
C VAL A 124 25.00 -13.33 2.91
N ALA A 125 24.98 -12.12 3.49
CA ALA A 125 24.83 -11.96 4.94
C ALA A 125 23.52 -12.58 5.46
N PHE A 126 22.41 -12.44 4.74
CA PHE A 126 21.13 -13.02 5.13
C PHE A 126 21.15 -14.55 5.19
N ILE A 127 21.93 -15.22 4.32
CA ILE A 127 22.11 -16.66 4.38
C ILE A 127 22.83 -17.06 5.68
N ASP A 128 23.83 -16.29 6.09
CA ASP A 128 24.55 -16.54 7.33
C ASP A 128 23.70 -16.24 8.57
N TRP A 129 22.82 -15.22 8.51
CA TRP A 129 21.85 -14.93 9.57
C TRP A 129 20.85 -16.07 9.73
N ALA A 130 20.24 -16.51 8.63
CA ALA A 130 19.30 -17.63 8.63
C ALA A 130 19.94 -18.91 9.20
N ARG A 131 21.18 -19.23 8.79
CA ARG A 131 21.92 -20.39 9.34
C ARG A 131 22.13 -20.31 10.85
N TYR A 132 22.42 -19.11 11.35
CA TYR A 132 22.64 -18.90 12.77
C TYR A 132 21.31 -19.02 13.53
N ASP A 133 20.25 -18.38 13.05
CA ASP A 133 18.93 -18.39 13.67
C ASP A 133 18.31 -19.80 13.66
N ASP A 134 18.47 -20.56 12.58
CA ASP A 134 18.03 -21.97 12.47
C ASP A 134 18.78 -22.92 13.43
N SER A 135 19.96 -22.52 13.91
CA SER A 135 20.74 -23.30 14.86
C SER A 135 20.31 -23.10 16.31
N LEU A 136 19.49 -22.07 16.57
CA LEU A 136 18.95 -21.76 17.88
C LEU A 136 17.60 -22.45 18.09
N ASP A 137 17.28 -22.72 19.35
CA ASP A 137 16.00 -23.33 19.74
C ASP A 137 14.90 -22.26 19.71
N ASN A 138 14.33 -22.02 18.53
CA ASN A 138 13.27 -21.03 18.32
C ASN A 138 11.92 -21.60 18.78
N PHE A 139 11.52 -21.26 20.00
CA PHE A 139 10.27 -21.73 20.61
C PHE A 139 9.00 -21.08 20.02
N CYS A 140 9.16 -20.00 19.24
CA CYS A 140 8.09 -19.25 18.61
C CYS A 140 8.23 -19.34 17.09
N GLU A 141 7.51 -20.27 16.46
CA GLU A 141 7.22 -20.16 15.02
C GLU A 141 6.28 -18.96 14.86
N ILE A 142 6.79 -17.84 14.34
CA ILE A 142 5.92 -16.78 13.83
C ILE A 142 5.27 -17.38 12.58
N ASP A 143 3.93 -17.43 12.54
CA ASP A 143 3.14 -18.09 11.48
C ASP A 143 3.54 -17.67 10.05
N ASP A 144 4.19 -16.52 9.89
CA ASP A 144 4.63 -15.97 8.60
C ASP A 144 6.09 -16.33 8.21
N GLU A 145 6.94 -16.84 9.12
CA GLU A 145 8.40 -17.07 8.88
C GLU A 145 8.71 -18.23 7.92
N THR A 146 7.75 -19.15 7.69
CA THR A 146 7.95 -20.37 6.89
C THR A 146 7.52 -20.23 5.43
N SER A 147 6.95 -19.08 5.04
CA SER A 147 6.56 -18.86 3.65
C SER A 147 7.80 -18.79 2.74
N PRO A 148 7.85 -19.55 1.63
CA PRO A 148 8.94 -19.45 0.66
C PRO A 148 8.97 -18.08 -0.04
N ASP A 149 7.89 -17.30 0.07
CA ASP A 149 7.75 -15.96 -0.52
C ASP A 149 8.21 -14.83 0.42
N MET A 150 8.83 -15.16 1.56
CA MET A 150 9.44 -14.14 2.41
C MET A 150 10.67 -13.51 1.77
N GLU A 151 10.71 -12.19 1.76
CA GLU A 151 11.81 -11.41 1.19
C GLU A 151 12.31 -10.38 2.22
N TYR A 152 13.60 -10.08 2.18
CA TYR A 152 14.17 -8.97 2.96
C TYR A 152 13.98 -7.65 2.20
N VAL A 153 13.47 -6.64 2.90
CA VAL A 153 13.29 -5.28 2.41
C VAL A 153 14.17 -4.32 3.20
N ASP A 154 14.81 -3.38 2.51
CA ASP A 154 15.57 -2.30 3.14
C ASP A 154 14.66 -1.13 3.48
N LEU A 155 14.44 -0.91 4.78
CA LEU A 155 13.56 0.14 5.29
C LEU A 155 14.08 1.55 4.98
N ARG A 156 15.38 1.72 4.69
CA ARG A 156 15.92 3.04 4.31
C ARG A 156 15.52 3.46 2.89
N LEU A 157 15.32 2.50 2.00
CA LEU A 157 14.83 2.73 0.64
C LEU A 157 13.29 2.88 0.61
N ASN A 158 12.63 2.36 1.64
CA ASN A 158 11.17 2.32 1.77
C ASN A 158 10.69 3.04 3.04
N PRO A 159 10.97 4.35 3.20
CA PRO A 159 10.47 5.11 4.33
C PRO A 159 8.95 5.24 4.25
N GLU A 160 8.28 5.15 5.40
CA GLU A 160 6.86 5.49 5.50
C GLU A 160 6.64 6.94 5.07
N ARG A 161 5.77 7.14 4.08
CA ARG A 161 5.43 8.46 3.53
C ARG A 161 4.07 8.41 2.85
N TYR A 162 3.63 9.55 2.34
CA TYR A 162 2.41 9.62 1.54
C TYR A 162 2.49 8.72 0.29
N THR A 163 1.59 7.75 0.19
CA THR A 163 1.49 6.80 -0.94
C THR A 163 0.30 7.06 -1.87
N GLY A 164 -0.57 8.01 -1.51
CA GLY A 164 -1.84 8.21 -2.21
C GLY A 164 -2.91 7.14 -1.93
N TYR A 165 -2.65 6.18 -1.03
CA TYR A 165 -3.63 5.18 -0.62
C TYR A 165 -4.79 5.83 0.16
N LYS A 166 -6.00 5.80 -0.40
CA LYS A 166 -7.18 6.49 0.11
C LYS A 166 -8.48 5.82 -0.36
N GLY A 167 -9.63 6.32 0.13
CA GLY A 167 -10.95 5.92 -0.36
C GLY A 167 -11.49 4.62 0.25
N PRO A 168 -12.52 4.01 -0.36
CA PRO A 168 -13.24 2.87 0.18
C PRO A 168 -12.36 1.67 0.56
N SER A 169 -11.30 1.39 -0.21
CA SER A 169 -10.35 0.32 0.13
C SER A 169 -9.65 0.59 1.46
N ALA A 170 -9.11 1.80 1.65
CA ALA A 170 -8.44 2.18 2.88
C ALA A 170 -9.40 2.18 4.08
N TRP A 171 -10.62 2.71 3.90
CA TRP A 171 -11.64 2.73 4.95
C TRP A 171 -12.07 1.33 5.37
N ARG A 172 -12.23 0.39 4.42
CA ARG A 172 -12.56 -0.99 4.72
C ARG A 172 -11.50 -1.63 5.62
N ILE A 173 -10.23 -1.47 5.27
CA ILE A 173 -9.11 -2.00 6.08
C ILE A 173 -9.17 -1.45 7.51
N TRP A 174 -9.31 -0.14 7.68
CA TRP A 174 -9.39 0.47 9.01
C TRP A 174 -10.60 0.01 9.81
N ASN A 175 -11.77 -0.07 9.18
CA ASN A 175 -12.99 -0.55 9.84
C ASN A 175 -12.81 -1.99 10.34
N CYS A 176 -12.29 -2.89 9.49
CA CYS A 176 -12.02 -4.26 9.90
C CYS A 176 -11.06 -4.31 11.11
N ILE A 177 -9.98 -3.53 11.11
CA ILE A 177 -9.03 -3.48 12.23
C ILE A 177 -9.71 -3.05 13.54
N TYR A 178 -10.58 -2.04 13.49
CA TYR A 178 -11.29 -1.57 14.70
C TYR A 178 -12.40 -2.52 15.14
N GLU A 179 -13.04 -3.23 14.21
CA GLU A 179 -14.08 -4.23 14.49
C GLU A 179 -13.53 -5.52 15.13
N GLU A 180 -12.22 -5.80 15.03
CA GLU A 180 -11.57 -6.89 15.76
C GLU A 180 -11.54 -6.68 17.29
N ASN A 181 -11.82 -5.46 17.78
CA ASN A 181 -11.91 -5.19 19.22
C ASN A 181 -13.23 -5.72 19.81
N CYS A 182 -13.32 -7.04 19.96
CA CYS A 182 -14.47 -7.80 20.44
C CYS A 182 -14.47 -8.04 21.97
#